data_AF-A0A380YL77-F1
#
_entry.id   AF-A0A380YL77-F1
#
_cell.length_a   1.000
_cell.length_b   1.000
_cell.length_c   1.000
_cell.angle_alpha   90.00
_cell.angle_beta   90.00
_cell.angle_gamma   90.00
#
_symmetry.space_group_name_H-M   'P 1'
#
loop_
_entity.id
_entity.type
_entity.pdbx_description
1 polymer ?
#
loop_
_entity_poly.entity_id
_entity_poly.type
_entity_poly.pdbx_seq_one_letter_code
_entity_poly.pdbx_strand_id
1 'polypeptide(L)'
;MLTDKTQAAIAALRAVAYCVPHSSPDASPSVPVRMLRDLEDCGLIRLLPGGNPSSPGSYELCRSFSSLSLYDLLLAIGEGVFPVSPDASEEHIHRRFGYVSGASRLGVINHMLRTLLDGVSLSSL
;
A
#
# COMPACT_ATOMS: atom_id res chain seq x y z
N MET A 1 10.83 -1.46 7.10
CA MET A 1 11.77 -0.59 6.38
C MET A 1 11.03 -0.02 5.20
N LEU A 2 11.11 1.28 4.92
CA LEU A 2 10.67 1.80 3.62
C LEU A 2 11.64 1.27 2.56
N THR A 3 11.22 0.25 1.83
CA THR A 3 12.04 -0.32 0.75
C THR A 3 11.89 0.54 -0.50
N ASP A 4 12.71 0.27 -1.53
CA ASP A 4 12.55 0.89 -2.85
C ASP A 4 11.16 0.63 -3.46
N LYS A 5 10.54 -0.52 -3.13
CA LYS A 5 9.18 -0.86 -3.59
C LYS A 5 8.14 0.02 -2.87
N THR A 6 8.28 0.24 -1.56
CA THR A 6 7.42 1.17 -0.80
C THR A 6 7.50 2.57 -1.39
N GLN A 7 8.71 3.09 -1.65
CA GLN A 7 8.91 4.43 -2.21
C GLN A 7 8.33 4.56 -3.63
N ALA A 8 8.52 3.54 -4.46
CA ALA A 8 7.93 3.49 -5.81
C ALA A 8 6.39 3.48 -5.77
N ALA A 9 5.79 2.79 -4.80
CA ALA A 9 4.34 2.76 -4.62
C ALA A 9 3.77 4.11 -4.15
N ILE A 10 4.47 4.81 -3.24
CA ILE A 10 4.11 6.18 -2.84
C ILE A 10 4.18 7.12 -4.05
N ALA A 11 5.25 7.03 -4.83
CA ALA A 11 5.43 7.84 -6.04
C ALA A 11 4.34 7.56 -7.08
N ALA A 12 3.94 6.30 -7.24
CA ALA A 12 2.83 5.91 -8.11
C ALA A 12 1.50 6.52 -7.68
N LEU A 13 1.15 6.42 -6.39
CA LEU A 13 -0.08 7.03 -5.88
C LEU A 13 -0.09 8.55 -6.01
N ARG A 14 1.05 9.22 -5.78
CA ARG A 14 1.18 10.66 -6.04
C ARG A 14 1.02 11.00 -7.51
N ALA A 15 1.58 10.18 -8.40
CA ALA A 15 1.39 10.34 -9.84
C ALA A 15 -0.10 10.25 -10.18
N VAL A 16 -0.83 9.27 -9.66
CA VAL A 16 -2.29 9.15 -9.88
C VAL A 16 -3.06 10.32 -9.26
N ALA A 17 -2.71 10.73 -8.03
CA ALA A 17 -3.40 11.79 -7.30
C ALA A 17 -3.26 13.19 -7.95
N TYR A 18 -2.08 13.46 -8.52
CA TYR A 18 -1.70 14.79 -9.00
C TYR A 18 -1.41 14.84 -10.51
N CYS A 19 -1.55 13.73 -11.26
CA CYS A 19 -1.47 13.75 -12.72
C CYS A 19 -2.65 14.56 -13.26
N VAL A 20 -2.36 15.80 -13.65
CA VAL A 20 -3.27 16.61 -14.44
C VAL A 20 -3.25 16.05 -15.87
N PRO A 21 -4.41 15.74 -16.50
CA PRO A 21 -4.51 15.21 -17.87
C PRO A 21 -3.89 16.09 -18.99
N HIS A 22 -3.34 17.26 -18.64
CA HIS A 22 -2.88 18.29 -19.58
C HIS A 22 -1.39 18.63 -19.49
N SER A 23 -0.61 17.93 -18.67
CA SER A 23 0.82 18.18 -18.54
C SER A 23 1.63 17.15 -19.33
N SER A 24 2.30 17.63 -20.38
CA SER A 24 3.40 17.05 -21.18
C SER A 24 3.69 15.54 -21.04
N PRO A 25 3.74 14.77 -22.15
CA PRO A 25 4.06 13.33 -22.14
C PRO A 25 5.45 12.99 -21.58
N ASP A 26 6.36 13.97 -21.47
CA ASP A 26 7.75 13.75 -21.01
C ASP A 26 7.94 13.85 -19.49
N ALA A 27 6.91 14.23 -18.72
CA ALA A 27 6.99 14.40 -17.27
C ALA A 27 6.15 13.39 -16.47
N SER A 28 5.62 12.36 -17.12
CA SER A 28 4.97 11.26 -16.40
C SER A 28 6.03 10.48 -15.63
N PRO A 29 5.91 10.33 -14.30
CA PRO A 29 6.81 9.47 -13.54
C PRO A 29 6.76 8.08 -14.18
N SER A 30 7.92 7.48 -14.48
CA SER A 30 7.96 6.12 -15.03
C SER A 30 7.55 5.13 -13.94
N VAL A 31 6.25 4.97 -13.75
CA VAL A 31 5.70 4.01 -12.80
C VAL A 31 5.67 2.64 -13.49
N PRO A 32 6.24 1.58 -12.88
CA PRO A 32 6.14 0.24 -13.43
C PRO A 32 4.67 -0.16 -13.58
N VAL A 33 4.26 -0.64 -14.76
CA VAL A 33 2.87 -1.09 -15.02
C VAL A 33 2.41 -2.14 -14.00
N ARG A 34 3.33 -3.02 -13.57
CA ARG A 34 3.08 -4.00 -12.50
C ARG A 34 2.63 -3.34 -11.19
N MET A 35 3.19 -2.19 -10.83
CA MET A 35 2.84 -1.47 -9.60
C MET A 35 1.44 -0.89 -9.70
N LEU A 36 1.04 -0.36 -10.87
CA LEU A 36 -0.32 0.14 -11.07
C LEU A 36 -1.34 -0.99 -10.97
N ARG A 37 -1.03 -2.17 -11.52
CA ARG A 37 -1.88 -3.36 -11.35
C ARG A 37 -1.98 -3.80 -9.91
N ASP A 38 -0.86 -3.91 -9.19
CA ASP A 38 -0.87 -4.30 -7.77
C ASP A 38 -1.74 -3.34 -6.93
N LEU A 39 -1.67 -2.03 -7.21
CA LEU A 39 -2.48 -1.01 -6.54
C LEU A 39 -3.98 -1.07 -6.95
N GLU A 40 -4.28 -1.44 -8.20
CA GLU A 40 -5.64 -1.63 -8.71
C GLU A 40 -6.29 -2.90 -8.13
N ASP A 41 -5.56 -4.01 -8.10
CA ASP A 41 -6.01 -5.29 -7.54
C ASP A 41 -6.33 -5.15 -6.03
N CYS A 42 -5.60 -4.30 -5.33
CA CYS A 42 -5.85 -3.98 -3.93
C CYS A 42 -6.94 -2.91 -3.72
N GLY A 43 -7.52 -2.37 -4.80
CA GLY A 43 -8.60 -1.40 -4.76
C GLY A 43 -8.20 0.00 -4.27
N LEU A 44 -6.91 0.36 -4.33
CA LEU A 44 -6.44 1.71 -3.99
C LEU A 44 -6.65 2.69 -5.14
N ILE A 45 -6.51 2.21 -6.38
CA ILE A 45 -6.76 2.97 -7.60
C ILE A 45 -7.73 2.21 -8.51
N ARG A 46 -8.37 2.91 -9.44
CA ARG A 46 -9.28 2.35 -10.43
C ARG A 46 -8.95 2.90 -11.81
N LEU A 47 -8.88 2.03 -12.82
CA LEU A 47 -8.73 2.46 -14.21
C LEU A 47 -10.02 3.10 -14.73
N LEU A 48 -9.89 4.27 -15.36
CA LEU A 48 -11.01 4.96 -16.01
C LEU A 48 -11.43 4.24 -17.32
N PRO A 49 -12.71 4.27 -17.70
CA PRO A 49 -13.18 3.62 -18.92
C PRO A 49 -12.52 4.21 -20.17
N GLY A 50 -11.82 3.37 -20.94
CA GLY A 50 -11.04 3.79 -22.12
C GLY A 50 -9.64 4.33 -21.81
N GLY A 51 -9.22 4.28 -20.55
CA GLY A 51 -7.88 4.68 -20.10
C GLY A 51 -6.79 3.69 -20.47
N ASN A 52 -5.54 4.17 -20.54
CA ASN A 52 -4.37 3.35 -20.79
C ASN A 52 -3.82 2.77 -19.47
N PRO A 53 -3.78 1.44 -19.27
CA PRO A 53 -3.27 0.82 -18.04
C PRO A 53 -1.77 1.07 -17.79
N SER A 54 -1.04 1.53 -18.81
CA SER A 54 0.37 1.90 -18.68
C SER A 54 0.58 3.36 -18.26
N SER A 55 -0.49 4.16 -18.16
CA SER A 55 -0.42 5.58 -17.82
C SER A 55 -1.06 5.84 -16.46
N PRO A 56 -0.33 6.40 -15.48
CA PRO A 56 -0.91 6.73 -14.18
C PRO A 56 -2.05 7.75 -14.27
N GLY A 57 -2.04 8.63 -15.28
CA GLY A 57 -3.11 9.61 -15.51
C GLY A 57 -4.43 9.01 -16.04
N SER A 58 -4.44 7.72 -16.37
CA SER A 58 -5.68 6.99 -16.72
C SER A 58 -6.37 6.34 -15.52
N TYR A 59 -5.78 6.48 -14.33
CA TYR A 59 -6.32 5.97 -13.08
C TYR A 59 -6.89 7.10 -12.23
N GLU A 60 -7.83 6.76 -11.36
CA GLU A 60 -8.30 7.61 -10.28
C GLU A 60 -8.10 6.90 -8.94
N LEU A 61 -7.96 7.66 -7.85
CA LEU A 61 -7.92 7.08 -6.52
C LEU A 61 -9.32 6.65 -6.06
N CYS A 62 -9.44 5.46 -5.49
CA CYS A 62 -10.70 4.99 -4.91
C CYS A 62 -11.10 5.77 -3.63
N ARG A 63 -10.13 6.40 -2.97
CA ARG A 63 -10.29 7.21 -1.75
C ARG A 63 -9.40 8.45 -1.83
N SER A 64 -9.69 9.48 -1.03
CA SER A 64 -8.83 10.67 -1.00
C SER A 64 -7.39 10.31 -0.61
N PHE A 65 -6.40 10.90 -1.27
CA PHE A 65 -4.99 10.69 -0.94
C PHE A 65 -4.69 10.99 0.54
N SER A 66 -5.34 12.02 1.10
CA SER A 66 -5.20 12.40 2.51
C SER A 66 -5.81 11.40 3.50
N SER A 67 -6.66 10.48 3.03
CA SER A 67 -7.25 9.42 3.86
C SER A 67 -6.50 8.09 3.76
N LEU A 68 -5.47 8.00 2.90
CA LEU A 68 -4.66 6.80 2.75
C LEU A 68 -3.53 6.83 3.77
N SER A 69 -3.46 5.77 4.58
CA SER A 69 -2.35 5.58 5.51
C SER A 69 -1.19 4.85 4.85
N LEU A 70 0.01 4.98 5.43
CA LEU A 70 1.14 4.15 5.02
C LEU A 70 0.86 2.65 5.25
N TYR A 71 0.00 2.31 6.23
CA TYR A 71 -0.43 0.94 6.50
C TYR A 71 -1.22 0.34 5.32
N ASP A 72 -2.20 1.09 4.79
CA ASP A 72 -3.02 0.65 3.64
C ASP A 72 -2.14 0.38 2.41
N LEU A 73 -1.14 1.24 2.18
CA LEU A 73 -0.18 1.07 1.10
C LEU A 73 0.70 -0.16 1.31
N LEU A 74 1.29 -0.32 2.49
CA LEU A 74 2.17 -1.45 2.80
C LEU A 74 1.42 -2.79 2.75
N LEU A 75 0.16 -2.81 3.17
CA LEU A 75 -0.74 -3.96 3.03
C LEU A 75 -0.96 -4.29 1.54
N ALA A 76 -1.27 -3.29 0.71
CA ALA A 76 -1.52 -3.48 -0.72
C ALA A 76 -0.28 -4.01 -1.48
N ILE A 77 0.92 -3.51 -1.18
CA ILE A 77 2.14 -3.96 -1.88
C ILE A 77 2.76 -5.22 -1.25
N GLY A 78 2.15 -5.78 -0.20
CA GLY A 78 2.64 -6.97 0.50
C GLY A 78 3.96 -6.74 1.27
N GLU A 79 4.31 -5.49 1.57
CA GLU A 79 5.51 -5.13 2.35
C GLU A 79 5.20 -4.70 3.79
N GLY A 80 3.95 -4.84 4.20
CA GLY A 80 3.55 -4.68 5.60
C GLY A 80 4.42 -5.52 6.52
N VAL A 81 4.69 -4.97 7.71
CA VAL A 81 5.31 -5.73 8.78
C VAL A 81 4.26 -6.75 9.24
N PHE A 82 4.31 -7.95 8.67
CA PHE A 82 3.52 -9.12 9.07
C PHE A 82 4.44 -10.10 9.81
N PRO A 83 4.64 -9.95 11.14
CA PRO A 83 5.15 -11.03 11.97
C PRO A 83 4.26 -12.28 11.88
N VAL A 84 3.00 -12.10 11.49
CA VAL A 84 1.97 -13.13 11.31
C VAL A 84 1.17 -12.79 10.05
N SER A 85 1.09 -13.73 9.11
CA SER A 85 0.27 -13.59 7.90
C SER A 85 -1.22 -13.46 8.25
N PRO A 86 -2.01 -12.61 7.56
CA PRO A 86 -3.46 -12.53 7.77
C PRO A 86 -4.19 -13.86 7.54
N ASP A 87 -3.61 -14.76 6.74
CA ASP A 87 -4.15 -16.10 6.47
C ASP A 87 -3.60 -17.20 7.40
N ALA A 88 -2.77 -16.83 8.38
CA ALA A 88 -2.21 -17.81 9.32
C ALA A 88 -3.32 -18.28 10.27
N SER A 89 -3.65 -19.58 10.19
CA SER A 89 -4.51 -20.23 11.19
C SER A 89 -3.95 -19.97 12.60
N GLU A 90 -4.83 -19.71 13.55
CA GLU A 90 -4.51 -19.50 14.98
C GLU A 90 -3.53 -20.57 15.50
N GLU A 91 -3.74 -21.83 15.13
CA GLU A 91 -2.88 -22.96 15.49
C GLU A 91 -1.44 -22.87 14.96
N HIS A 92 -1.23 -22.33 13.75
CA HIS A 92 0.12 -22.07 13.21
C HIS A 92 0.83 -20.97 13.99
N ILE A 93 0.10 -19.95 14.43
CA ILE A 93 0.64 -18.84 15.22
C ILE A 93 1.07 -19.34 16.59
N HIS A 94 0.20 -20.09 17.27
CA HIS A 94 0.50 -20.68 18.58
C HIS A 94 1.61 -21.71 18.53
N ARG A 95 1.71 -22.52 17.46
CA ARG A 95 2.77 -23.52 17.28
C ARG A 95 4.13 -22.87 17.00
N ARG A 96 4.16 -21.81 16.18
CA ARG A 96 5.42 -21.15 15.75
C ARG A 96 6.01 -20.25 16.83
N PHE A 97 5.17 -19.59 17.62
CA PHE A 97 5.59 -18.54 18.56
C PHE A 97 5.29 -18.86 20.02
N GLY A 98 4.80 -20.07 20.31
CA GLY A 98 4.45 -20.51 21.66
C GLY A 98 3.03 -20.08 22.04
N TYR A 99 2.31 -21.01 22.66
CA TYR A 99 0.85 -20.98 22.88
C TYR A 99 0.31 -19.69 23.53
N VAL A 100 1.11 -18.92 24.28
CA VAL A 100 0.59 -17.75 25.02
C VAL A 100 1.51 -16.52 24.98
N SER A 101 2.82 -16.66 25.17
CA SER A 101 3.72 -15.49 25.35
C SER A 101 4.18 -14.84 24.04
N GLY A 102 4.54 -15.62 23.02
CA GLY A 102 4.99 -15.05 21.75
C GLY A 102 3.83 -14.60 20.86
N ALA A 103 2.74 -15.37 20.79
CA ALA A 103 1.55 -14.99 20.02
C ALA A 103 0.90 -13.69 20.54
N SER A 104 0.78 -13.51 21.86
CA SER A 104 0.25 -12.27 22.45
C SER A 104 1.16 -11.07 22.20
N ARG A 105 2.49 -11.23 22.36
CA ARG A 105 3.47 -10.19 22.04
C ARG A 105 3.43 -9.78 20.57
N LEU A 106 3.27 -10.74 19.66
CA LEU A 106 3.13 -10.46 18.23
C LEU A 106 1.81 -9.76 17.92
N GLY A 107 0.71 -10.13 18.59
CA GLY A 107 -0.55 -9.41 18.52
C GLY A 107 -0.42 -7.95 18.97
N VAL A 108 0.27 -7.70 20.10
CA VAL A 108 0.54 -6.34 20.59
C VAL A 108 1.46 -5.57 19.65
N ILE A 109 2.53 -6.19 19.13
CA ILE A 109 3.44 -5.56 18.17
C ILE A 109 2.71 -5.20 16.87
N ASN A 110 1.87 -6.10 16.34
CA ASN A 110 1.03 -5.84 15.17
C ASN A 110 0.04 -4.71 15.41
N HIS A 111 -0.62 -4.72 16.56
CA HIS A 111 -1.54 -3.66 16.93
C HIS A 111 -0.83 -2.31 17.06
N MET A 112 0.33 -2.26 17.73
CA MET A 112 1.13 -1.04 17.87
C MET A 112 1.65 -0.53 16.52
N LEU A 113 2.18 -1.42 15.66
CA LEU A 113 2.62 -1.05 14.32
C LEU A 113 1.47 -0.50 13.48
N ARG A 114 0.29 -1.14 13.56
CA ARG A 114 -0.90 -0.65 12.87
C ARG A 114 -1.28 0.74 13.38
N THR A 115 -1.36 0.95 14.69
CA THR A 115 -1.69 2.26 15.27
C THR A 115 -0.67 3.34 14.89
N LEU A 116 0.62 3.01 14.87
CA LEU A 116 1.68 3.96 14.48
C LEU A 116 1.63 4.31 12.99
N LEU A 117 1.43 3.31 12.11
CA LEU A 117 1.41 3.50 10.66
C LEU A 117 0.10 4.11 10.15
N ASP A 118 -1.02 3.83 10.83
CA ASP A 118 -2.33 4.47 10.57
C ASP A 118 -2.29 5.96 10.88
N GLY A 119 -1.52 6.37 11.89
CA GLY A 119 -1.27 7.77 12.22
C GLY A 119 -0.40 8.53 11.20
N VAL A 120 0.23 7.84 10.24
CA VAL A 120 1.07 8.47 9.21
C VAL A 120 0.30 8.58 7.90
N SER A 121 -0.21 9.78 7.63
CA SER A 121 -0.83 10.10 6.35
C SER A 121 0.20 10.15 5.22
N LEU A 122 -0.13 9.60 4.06
CA LEU A 122 0.71 9.70 2.85
C LEU A 122 0.90 11.14 2.38
N SER A 123 0.02 12.08 2.77
CA SER A 123 0.17 13.51 2.49
C SER A 123 1.25 14.21 3.31
N SER A 124 1.70 13.60 4.40
CA SER A 124 2.71 14.15 5.32
C SER A 124 4.11 13.59 5.09
N LEU A 125 4.21 12.54 4.27
CA LEU A 125 5.45 12.02 3.68
C LEU A 125 5.76 12.80 2.40
#